data_AF-A0A0T1QEL4-F1
#
_entry.id   AF-A0A0T1QEL4-F1
#
_cell.length_a   1.000
_cell.length_b   1.000
_cell.length_c   1.000
_cell.angle_alpha   90.00
_cell.angle_beta   90.00
_cell.angle_gamma   90.00
#
_symmetry.space_group_name_H-M   'P 1'
#
loop_
_entity.id
_entity.type
_entity.pdbx_description
1 polymer ?
#
loop_
_entity_poly.entity_id
_entity_poly.type
_entity_poly.pdbx_seq_one_letter_code
_entity_poly.pdbx_strand_id
1 'polypeptide(L)'
;MYEAFGYDPIDAQRKAVKNLRGVRAKVNNAATALDPGGGRIRARALSEFTDNEEYRRIHARILRLLDSDDEFRRVCEGLAAYFLSTKSDSPGTQRQRTVCLNYICAEAPLFLDTPAIFGVPSSLNCYHQLLPMAELLYSRGAGLRASRNQGHAIITPAEGAPDVR
;
A
#
# COMPACT_ATOMS: atom_id res chain seq x y z
N MET A 1 6.20 -1.73 -11.99
CA MET A 1 7.17 -2.64 -11.34
C MET A 1 7.76 -3.65 -12.32
N TYR A 2 6.96 -4.46 -13.04
CA TYR A 2 7.50 -5.47 -13.97
C TYR A 2 8.51 -4.94 -14.99
N GLU A 3 8.24 -3.80 -15.63
CA GLU A 3 9.24 -3.19 -16.54
C GLU A 3 10.56 -2.84 -15.86
N ALA A 4 10.52 -2.38 -14.61
CA ALA A 4 11.73 -2.09 -13.83
C ALA A 4 12.53 -3.36 -13.49
N PHE A 5 11.89 -4.53 -13.57
CA PHE A 5 12.51 -5.85 -13.46
C PHE A 5 12.82 -6.48 -14.82
N GLY A 6 12.85 -5.69 -15.91
CA GLY A 6 13.35 -6.11 -17.21
C GLY A 6 12.31 -6.73 -18.16
N TYR A 7 11.03 -6.67 -17.83
CA TYR A 7 9.97 -7.08 -18.76
C TYR A 7 9.78 -6.00 -19.83
N ASP A 8 9.60 -6.42 -21.09
CA ASP A 8 9.11 -5.53 -22.14
C ASP A 8 7.73 -4.95 -21.75
N PRO A 9 7.38 -3.69 -22.13
CA PRO A 9 6.12 -3.07 -21.76
C PRO A 9 4.87 -3.90 -22.06
N ILE A 10 4.83 -4.63 -23.20
CA ILE A 10 3.68 -5.45 -23.58
C ILE A 10 3.54 -6.63 -22.62
N ASP A 11 4.64 -7.31 -22.31
CA ASP A 11 4.63 -8.45 -21.39
C ASP A 11 4.41 -8.03 -19.94
N ALA A 12 4.95 -6.87 -19.53
CA ALA A 12 4.69 -6.25 -18.25
C ALA A 12 3.19 -5.95 -18.06
N GLN A 13 2.55 -5.38 -19.08
CA GLN A 13 1.11 -5.11 -19.07
C GLN A 13 0.30 -6.40 -18.99
N ARG A 14 0.59 -7.38 -19.86
CA ARG A 14 -0.11 -8.69 -19.86
C ARG A 14 0.00 -9.37 -18.50
N LYS A 15 1.19 -9.36 -17.89
CA LYS A 15 1.44 -9.95 -16.57
C LYS A 15 0.71 -9.20 -15.46
N ALA A 16 0.70 -7.86 -15.48
CA ALA A 16 -0.06 -7.06 -14.55
C ALA A 16 -1.57 -7.34 -14.64
N VAL A 17 -2.14 -7.33 -15.84
CA VAL A 17 -3.57 -7.62 -16.06
C VAL A 17 -3.93 -9.02 -15.57
N LYS A 18 -3.12 -10.04 -15.89
CA LYS A 18 -3.34 -11.41 -15.45
C LYS A 18 -3.36 -11.51 -13.92
N ASN A 19 -2.38 -10.92 -13.26
CA ASN A 19 -2.26 -10.99 -11.81
C ASN A 19 -3.37 -10.19 -11.10
N LEU A 20 -3.74 -9.02 -11.62
CA LEU A 20 -4.85 -8.21 -11.11
C LEU A 20 -6.19 -8.93 -11.26
N ARG A 21 -6.44 -9.62 -12.39
CA ARG A 21 -7.65 -10.45 -12.56
C ARG A 21 -7.71 -11.56 -11.53
N GLY A 22 -6.59 -12.27 -11.33
CA GLY A 22 -6.50 -13.36 -10.36
C GLY A 22 -6.79 -12.90 -8.93
N VAL A 23 -6.13 -11.84 -8.44
CA VAL A 23 -6.36 -11.33 -7.09
C VAL A 23 -7.77 -10.76 -6.92
N ARG A 24 -8.27 -10.02 -7.92
CA ARG A 24 -9.64 -9.45 -7.87
C ARG A 24 -10.69 -10.55 -7.76
N ALA A 25 -10.57 -11.62 -8.54
CA ALA A 25 -11.49 -12.76 -8.47
C ALA A 25 -11.46 -13.41 -7.08
N LYS A 26 -10.27 -13.70 -6.54
CA LYS A 26 -10.13 -14.32 -5.21
C LYS A 26 -10.72 -13.45 -4.10
N VAL A 27 -10.40 -12.15 -4.09
CA VAL A 27 -10.90 -11.21 -3.07
C VAL A 27 -12.42 -11.05 -3.17
N ASN A 28 -12.98 -10.88 -4.37
CA ASN A 28 -14.42 -10.73 -4.56
C ASN A 28 -15.19 -12.00 -4.17
N ASN A 29 -14.67 -13.18 -4.52
CA ASN A 29 -15.29 -14.45 -4.14
C ASN A 29 -15.28 -14.63 -2.62
N ALA A 30 -14.17 -14.32 -1.95
CA ALA A 30 -14.08 -14.37 -0.49
C ALA A 30 -15.04 -13.37 0.18
N ALA A 31 -15.10 -12.13 -0.30
CA ALA A 31 -16.01 -11.11 0.21
C ALA A 31 -17.48 -11.55 0.05
N THR A 32 -17.85 -12.09 -1.10
CA THR A 32 -19.21 -12.59 -1.37
C THR A 32 -19.56 -13.79 -0.49
N ALA A 33 -18.63 -14.72 -0.28
CA ALA A 33 -18.85 -15.88 0.57
C ALA A 33 -19.04 -15.51 2.05
N LEU A 34 -18.32 -14.48 2.53
CA LEU A 34 -18.35 -14.05 3.94
C LEU A 34 -19.44 -13.00 4.23
N ASP A 35 -19.91 -12.27 3.22
CA ASP A 35 -20.97 -11.27 3.34
C ASP A 35 -21.97 -11.37 2.17
N PRO A 36 -22.77 -12.45 2.05
CA PRO A 36 -23.65 -12.67 0.89
C PRO A 36 -24.76 -11.61 0.73
N GLY A 37 -25.20 -11.02 1.84
CA GLY A 37 -26.16 -9.91 1.85
C GLY A 37 -25.54 -8.55 1.52
N GLY A 38 -24.20 -8.49 1.51
CA GLY A 38 -23.42 -7.28 1.29
C GLY A 38 -23.54 -6.25 2.42
N GLY A 39 -22.83 -5.15 2.23
CA GLY A 39 -22.93 -3.96 3.09
C GLY A 39 -21.84 -3.85 4.16
N ARG A 40 -21.23 -4.97 4.59
CA ARG A 40 -20.15 -4.98 5.57
C ARG A 40 -18.77 -5.10 4.94
N ILE A 41 -18.62 -5.94 3.92
CA ILE A 41 -17.34 -6.17 3.23
C ILE A 41 -17.40 -5.55 1.84
N ARG A 42 -16.39 -4.73 1.51
CA ARG A 42 -16.26 -4.09 0.20
C ARG A 42 -14.85 -4.30 -0.32
N ALA A 43 -14.74 -4.81 -1.55
CA ALA A 43 -13.49 -4.95 -2.26
C ALA A 43 -13.41 -3.87 -3.34
N ARG A 44 -12.33 -3.08 -3.33
CA ARG A 44 -12.11 -1.98 -4.28
C ARG A 44 -10.65 -1.97 -4.72
N ALA A 45 -10.40 -1.64 -5.97
CA ALA A 45 -9.05 -1.41 -6.45
C ALA A 45 -8.55 -0.04 -5.97
N LEU A 46 -7.26 0.07 -5.63
CA LEU A 46 -6.64 1.35 -5.23
C LEU A 46 -6.84 2.45 -6.27
N SER A 47 -6.82 2.08 -7.56
CA SER A 47 -7.06 2.99 -8.67
C SER A 47 -8.44 3.65 -8.65
N GLU A 48 -9.42 3.11 -7.92
CA GLU A 48 -10.73 3.75 -7.77
C GLU A 48 -10.71 4.99 -6.86
N PHE A 49 -9.61 5.22 -6.13
CA PHE A 49 -9.45 6.38 -5.25
C PHE A 49 -8.75 7.55 -5.92
N THR A 50 -8.30 7.42 -7.17
CA THR A 50 -7.56 8.48 -7.87
C THR A 50 -8.37 9.75 -8.05
N ASP A 51 -9.71 9.65 -8.09
CA ASP A 51 -10.61 10.80 -8.21
C ASP A 51 -11.14 11.29 -6.84
N ASN A 52 -10.95 10.52 -5.77
CA ASN A 52 -11.36 10.90 -4.43
C ASN A 52 -10.53 12.11 -3.94
N GLU A 53 -11.21 13.15 -3.48
CA GLU A 53 -10.59 14.42 -3.11
C GLU A 53 -9.63 14.27 -1.92
N GLU A 54 -10.03 13.55 -0.87
CA GLU A 54 -9.19 13.32 0.31
C GLU A 54 -7.94 12.50 -0.05
N TYR A 55 -8.09 11.45 -0.84
CA TYR A 55 -6.98 10.67 -1.35
C TYR A 55 -6.00 11.57 -2.14
N ARG A 56 -6.50 12.39 -3.08
CA ARG A 56 -5.67 13.31 -3.88
C ARG A 56 -4.96 14.33 -3.01
N ARG A 57 -5.64 14.91 -2.02
CA ARG A 57 -5.08 15.90 -1.09
C ARG A 57 -3.92 15.31 -0.29
N ILE A 58 -4.12 14.11 0.27
CA ILE A 58 -3.10 13.40 1.06
C ILE A 58 -1.93 12.98 0.16
N HIS A 59 -2.22 12.38 -1.00
CA HIS A 59 -1.22 11.96 -1.97
C HIS A 59 -0.35 13.15 -2.44
N ALA A 60 -0.96 14.28 -2.79
CA ALA A 60 -0.23 15.48 -3.18
C ALA A 60 0.64 16.03 -2.05
N ARG A 61 0.19 15.94 -0.79
CA ARG A 61 1.01 16.32 0.37
C ARG A 61 2.24 15.42 0.52
N ILE A 62 2.08 14.10 0.36
CA ILE A 62 3.20 13.15 0.39
C ILE A 62 4.23 13.50 -0.69
N LEU A 63 3.78 13.74 -1.92
CA LEU A 63 4.67 14.09 -3.02
C LEU A 63 5.41 15.41 -2.78
N ARG A 64 4.74 16.42 -2.21
CA ARG A 64 5.41 17.67 -1.81
C ARG A 64 6.46 17.45 -0.73
N LEU A 65 6.17 16.64 0.29
CA LEU A 65 7.14 16.33 1.33
C LEU A 65 8.33 15.54 0.77
N LEU A 66 8.10 14.61 -0.16
CA LEU A 66 9.21 13.94 -0.84
C LEU A 66 10.11 14.91 -1.57
N ASP A 67 9.55 15.97 -2.13
CA ASP A 67 10.32 16.97 -2.85
C ASP A 67 11.08 17.92 -1.91
N SER A 68 10.43 18.38 -0.83
CA SER A 68 10.92 19.48 0.01
C SER A 68 11.54 19.07 1.34
N ASP A 69 11.43 17.82 1.77
CA ASP A 69 11.88 17.33 3.08
C ASP A 69 12.86 16.15 2.90
N ASP A 70 14.16 16.43 3.06
CA ASP A 70 15.24 15.46 2.88
C ASP A 70 15.22 14.33 3.91
N GLU A 71 14.71 14.58 5.12
CA GLU A 71 14.55 13.52 6.12
C GLU A 71 13.44 12.57 5.71
N PHE A 72 12.28 13.12 5.31
CA PHE A 72 11.17 12.33 4.79
C PHE A 72 11.56 11.53 3.56
N ARG A 73 12.30 12.14 2.63
CA ARG A 73 12.84 11.49 1.43
C ARG A 73 13.74 10.31 1.79
N ARG A 74 14.74 10.51 2.66
CA ARG A 74 15.65 9.44 3.09
C ARG A 74 14.93 8.27 3.72
N VAL A 75 13.92 8.53 4.56
CA VAL A 75 13.13 7.45 5.14
C VAL A 75 12.43 6.66 4.03
N CYS A 76 11.67 7.33 3.16
CA CYS A 76 10.93 6.65 2.09
C CYS A 76 11.85 5.87 1.13
N GLU A 77 13.03 6.39 0.82
CA GLU A 77 14.07 5.68 0.05
C GLU A 77 14.59 4.44 0.78
N GLY A 78 14.80 4.53 2.10
CA GLY A 78 15.14 3.38 2.95
C GLY A 78 14.07 2.28 2.91
N LEU A 79 12.80 2.66 2.93
CA LEU A 79 11.68 1.70 2.80
C LEU A 79 11.67 1.04 1.43
N ALA A 80 11.87 1.82 0.37
CA ALA A 80 11.94 1.30 -0.99
C ALA A 80 13.13 0.32 -1.14
N ALA A 81 14.28 0.64 -0.55
CA ALA A 81 15.45 -0.24 -0.56
C ALA A 81 15.18 -1.55 0.19
N TYR A 82 14.55 -1.49 1.37
CA TYR A 82 14.16 -2.68 2.12
C TYR A 82 13.13 -3.53 1.36
N PHE A 83 12.10 -2.92 0.77
CA PHE A 83 11.14 -3.66 -0.03
C PHE A 83 11.82 -4.37 -1.21
N LEU A 84 12.73 -3.70 -1.90
CA LEU A 84 13.46 -4.28 -3.03
C LEU A 84 14.39 -5.42 -2.60
N SER A 85 15.00 -5.36 -1.40
CA SER A 85 15.84 -6.45 -0.89
C SER A 85 15.04 -7.72 -0.62
N THR A 86 13.74 -7.63 -0.31
CA THR A 86 12.87 -8.82 -0.22
C THR A 86 12.55 -9.47 -1.57
N LYS A 87 12.83 -8.79 -2.68
CA LYS A 87 12.54 -9.25 -4.05
C LYS A 87 13.79 -9.72 -4.79
N SER A 88 14.97 -9.31 -4.36
CA SER A 88 16.25 -9.58 -5.02
C SER A 88 17.41 -9.33 -4.05
N ASP A 89 18.51 -10.06 -4.21
CA ASP A 89 19.75 -9.87 -3.44
C ASP A 89 20.53 -8.60 -3.84
N SER A 90 20.05 -7.86 -4.85
CA SER A 90 20.63 -6.61 -5.31
C SER A 90 19.95 -5.39 -4.65
N PRO A 91 20.69 -4.30 -4.34
CA PRO A 91 20.13 -3.08 -3.76
C PRO A 91 19.18 -2.29 -4.69
N GLY A 92 18.81 -2.88 -5.84
CA GLY A 92 17.87 -2.35 -6.82
C GLY A 92 18.42 -1.19 -7.65
N THR A 93 18.10 -1.16 -8.95
CA THR A 93 18.48 -0.06 -9.84
C THR A 93 17.72 1.23 -9.48
N GLN A 94 18.23 2.39 -9.91
CA GLN A 94 17.54 3.67 -9.70
C GLN A 94 16.10 3.66 -10.23
N ARG A 95 15.87 2.99 -11.37
CA ARG A 95 14.52 2.81 -11.94
C ARG A 95 13.63 1.98 -11.02
N GLN A 96 14.15 0.89 -10.45
CA GLN A 96 13.40 0.05 -9.51
C GLN A 96 13.03 0.83 -8.24
N ARG A 97 13.98 1.59 -7.69
CA ARG A 97 13.75 2.45 -6.51
C ARG A 97 12.66 3.50 -6.79
N THR A 98 12.75 4.20 -7.92
CA THR A 98 11.77 5.22 -8.31
C THR A 98 10.36 4.63 -8.45
N VAL A 99 10.25 3.48 -9.13
CA VAL A 99 8.95 2.80 -9.31
C VAL A 99 8.42 2.24 -7.99
N CYS A 100 9.29 1.76 -7.10
CA CYS A 100 8.92 1.31 -5.76
C CYS A 100 8.41 2.47 -4.91
N LEU A 101 9.09 3.62 -4.95
CA LEU A 101 8.67 4.81 -4.24
C LEU A 101 7.29 5.28 -4.71
N ASN A 102 7.07 5.35 -6.03
CA ASN A 102 5.75 5.68 -6.59
C ASN A 102 4.64 4.73 -6.12
N TYR A 103 4.94 3.44 -6.01
CA TYR A 103 4.01 2.44 -5.50
C TYR A 103 3.67 2.69 -4.01
N ILE A 104 4.69 2.90 -3.18
CA ILE A 104 4.53 3.19 -1.75
C ILE A 104 3.72 4.47 -1.55
N CYS A 105 4.01 5.53 -2.32
CA CYS A 105 3.29 6.80 -2.24
C CYS A 105 1.82 6.65 -2.61
N ALA A 106 1.49 5.82 -3.60
CA ALA A 106 0.11 5.56 -3.98
C ALA A 106 -0.68 4.84 -2.86
N GLU A 107 -0.03 3.95 -2.10
CA GLU A 107 -0.71 3.26 -0.99
C GLU A 107 -0.78 4.09 0.30
N ALA A 108 0.21 4.95 0.54
CA ALA A 108 0.37 5.71 1.77
C ALA A 108 -0.89 6.47 2.26
N PRO A 109 -1.76 7.06 1.42
CA PRO A 109 -2.99 7.68 1.88
C PRO A 109 -3.88 6.75 2.72
N LEU A 110 -3.99 5.47 2.36
CA LEU A 110 -4.77 4.48 3.12
C LEU A 110 -4.09 4.04 4.42
N PHE A 111 -2.79 4.31 4.58
CA PHE A 111 -2.08 4.11 5.85
C PHE A 111 -2.11 5.33 6.74
N LEU A 112 -2.48 6.50 6.20
CA LEU A 112 -2.46 7.78 6.89
C LEU A 112 -3.83 8.22 7.38
N ASP A 113 -4.84 8.17 6.52
CA ASP A 113 -6.14 8.75 6.83
C ASP A 113 -7.26 8.07 6.04
N THR A 114 -7.35 6.76 6.19
CA THR A 114 -8.52 6.00 5.73
C THR A 114 -9.84 6.58 6.29
N PRO A 115 -9.92 7.09 7.54
CA PRO A 115 -11.10 7.79 8.04
C PRO A 115 -11.60 8.89 7.11
N ALA A 116 -10.72 9.78 6.64
CA ALA A 116 -11.09 10.82 5.69
C ALA A 116 -11.51 10.26 4.32
N ILE A 117 -10.77 9.28 3.80
CA ILE A 117 -11.01 8.71 2.46
C ILE A 117 -12.35 7.95 2.38
N PHE A 118 -12.71 7.21 3.42
CA PHE A 118 -13.94 6.41 3.48
C PHE A 118 -15.09 7.07 4.24
N GLY A 119 -14.87 8.23 4.87
CA GLY A 119 -15.89 8.89 5.69
C GLY A 119 -16.28 8.09 6.92
N VAL A 120 -15.31 7.41 7.56
CA VAL A 120 -15.55 6.59 8.76
C VAL A 120 -14.93 7.24 10.00
N PRO A 121 -15.47 7.02 11.22
CA PRO A 121 -14.96 7.68 12.43
C PRO A 121 -13.51 7.31 12.77
N SER A 122 -13.14 6.05 12.52
CA SER A 122 -11.79 5.51 12.70
C SER A 122 -11.56 4.31 11.78
N SER A 123 -10.29 3.96 11.57
CA SER A 123 -9.91 2.82 10.73
C SER A 123 -8.64 2.14 11.22
N LEU A 124 -8.60 0.81 11.10
CA LEU A 124 -7.42 -0.01 11.35
C LEU A 124 -6.98 -0.64 10.03
N ASN A 125 -5.78 -0.28 9.56
CA ASN A 125 -5.20 -0.88 8.36
C ASN A 125 -4.44 -2.17 8.76
N CYS A 126 -4.91 -3.32 8.29
CA CYS A 126 -4.38 -4.63 8.63
C CYS A 126 -3.48 -5.19 7.53
N TYR A 127 -2.29 -5.67 7.90
CA TYR A 127 -1.37 -6.33 6.97
C TYR A 127 -0.64 -7.50 7.64
N HIS A 128 -0.09 -8.44 6.87
CA HIS A 128 0.57 -9.63 7.42
C HIS A 128 2.04 -9.43 7.76
N GLN A 129 2.57 -8.24 7.46
CA GLN A 129 3.94 -7.83 7.76
C GLN A 129 3.91 -6.39 8.28
N LEU A 130 4.90 -6.04 9.11
CA LEU A 130 5.11 -4.63 9.45
C LEU A 130 5.39 -3.88 8.16
N LEU A 131 4.54 -2.91 7.81
CA LEU A 131 4.92 -1.99 6.74
C LEU A 131 6.11 -1.18 7.25
N PRO A 132 7.22 -1.09 6.51
CA PRO A 132 8.35 -0.26 6.90
C PRO A 132 7.91 1.20 7.17
N MET A 133 6.85 1.67 6.49
CA MET A 133 6.28 3.00 6.66
C MET A 133 5.52 3.16 7.98
N ALA A 134 5.04 2.08 8.61
CA ALA A 134 4.30 2.16 9.86
C ALA A 134 5.15 2.80 10.99
N GLU A 135 6.45 2.49 11.07
CA GLU A 135 7.31 3.13 12.07
C GLU A 135 7.39 4.65 11.87
N LEU A 136 7.47 5.12 10.62
CA LEU A 136 7.48 6.55 10.32
C LEU A 136 6.15 7.22 10.65
N LEU A 137 5.04 6.58 10.27
CA LEU A 137 3.70 7.19 10.36
C LEU A 137 3.11 7.19 11.77
N TYR A 138 3.49 6.21 12.59
CA TYR A 138 2.95 6.00 13.94
C TYR A 138 3.96 6.31 15.06
N SER A 139 5.17 6.79 14.74
CA SER A 139 6.14 7.25 15.74
C SER A 139 5.80 8.62 16.33
N ARG A 140 6.33 8.90 17.52
CA ARG A 140 6.22 10.22 18.17
C ARG A 140 7.07 11.26 17.43
N GLY A 141 6.62 12.53 17.41
CA GLY A 141 7.36 13.66 16.81
C GLY A 141 6.55 14.48 15.79
N ALA A 142 7.18 15.51 15.23
CA ALA A 142 6.60 16.33 14.16
C ALA A 142 6.85 15.70 12.77
N GLY A 143 6.03 16.05 11.77
CA GLY A 143 6.15 15.56 10.39
C GLY A 143 4.88 14.93 9.83
N LEU A 144 5.01 14.10 8.78
CA LEU A 144 3.89 13.31 8.27
C LEU A 144 3.51 12.23 9.29
N ARG A 145 2.28 12.28 9.79
CA ARG A 145 1.74 11.32 10.76
C ARG A 145 0.38 10.84 10.32
N ALA A 146 0.08 9.61 10.69
CA ALA A 146 -1.28 9.09 10.55
C ALA A 146 -2.26 9.97 11.35
N SER A 147 -3.48 10.08 10.85
CA SER A 147 -4.60 10.67 11.58
C SER A 147 -4.72 10.03 12.96
N ARG A 148 -5.11 10.81 13.98
CA ARG A 148 -5.36 10.29 15.34
C ARG A 148 -6.41 9.17 15.38
N ASN A 149 -7.21 9.03 14.33
CA ASN A 149 -8.24 8.01 14.18
C ASN A 149 -7.82 6.85 13.26
N GLN A 150 -6.57 6.85 12.79
CA GLN A 150 -5.99 5.80 11.96
C GLN A 150 -5.05 4.95 12.81
N GLY A 151 -5.16 3.62 12.69
CA GLY A 151 -4.24 2.66 13.29
C GLY A 151 -3.67 1.68 12.27
N HIS A 152 -2.66 0.92 12.67
CA HIS A 152 -2.11 -0.21 11.92
C HIS A 152 -2.00 -1.45 12.80
N ALA A 153 -2.32 -2.61 12.24
CA ALA A 153 -2.16 -3.90 12.92
C ALA A 153 -1.50 -4.92 11.99
N ILE A 154 -0.60 -5.72 12.58
CA ILE A 154 -0.02 -6.88 11.93
C ILE A 154 -0.88 -8.08 12.28
N ILE A 155 -1.44 -8.75 11.26
CA ILE A 155 -2.32 -9.91 11.42
C ILE A 155 -1.67 -11.11 10.73
N THR A 156 -1.23 -12.08 11.54
CA THR A 156 -0.66 -13.34 11.07
C THR A 156 -1.59 -14.51 11.43
N PRO A 157 -1.59 -15.62 10.66
CA PRO A 157 -2.28 -16.84 11.06
C PRO A 157 -1.82 -17.30 12.44
N ALA A 158 -2.75 -17.84 13.24
CA ALA A 158 -2.41 -18.48 14.50
C ALA A 158 -1.55 -19.73 14.22
N GLU A 159 -0.60 -20.02 15.13
CA GLU A 159 0.22 -21.23 15.04
C GLU A 159 -0.68 -22.47 14.93
N GLY A 160 -0.42 -23.31 13.91
CA GLY A 160 -1.19 -24.54 13.66
C GLY A 160 -2.49 -24.37 12.88
N ALA A 161 -2.87 -23.16 12.46
CA ALA A 161 -4.00 -22.97 11.54
C ALA A 161 -3.67 -23.58 10.15
N PRO A 162 -4.60 -24.32 9.52
CA PRO A 162 -4.35 -24.89 8.19
C PRO A 162 -4.11 -23.77 7.17
N ASP A 163 -3.10 -23.94 6.32
CA ASP A 163 -2.81 -23.03 5.21
C ASP A 163 -3.92 -23.20 4.17
N VAL A 164 -4.92 -22.31 4.19
CA VAL A 164 -6.03 -22.32 3.24
C VAL A 164 -5.52 -21.74 1.91
N ARG A 165 -4.78 -22.54 1.15
CA ARG A 165 -4.30 -22.19 -0.21
C ARG A 165 -5.23 -22.67 -1.30
#